data_AF-G5BBU5-F1
#
_entry.id   AF-G5BBU5-F1
#
_cell.length_a   1.000
_cell.length_b   1.000
_cell.length_c   1.000
_cell.angle_alpha   90.00
_cell.angle_beta   90.00
_cell.angle_gamma   90.00
#
_symmetry.space_group_name_H-M   'P 1'
#
loop_
_entity.id
_entity.type
_entity.pdbx_description
1 polymer ?
#
loop_
_entity_poly.entity_id
_entity_poly.type
_entity_poly.pdbx_seq_one_letter_code
_entity_poly.pdbx_strand_id
1 'polypeptide(L)'
;MGELDSNGKTADAVYGQKETHRKVMSQNFTNCHTKIGHVNAHATLNDDVVFQVMGLLFNDNCALWRFMRMFVLALESSGSNKVYVHNDIFRYQDEVFGGFVTEEVDEPEER
;
A
#
# COMPACT_ATOMS: atom_id res chain seq x y z
N MET A 1 8.23 2.83 -2.00
CA MET A 1 7.53 2.95 -0.69
C MET A 1 7.99 4.21 0.01
N GLY A 2 7.12 5.22 0.10
CA GLY A 2 7.35 6.34 1.00
C GLY A 2 6.36 6.22 2.16
N GLU A 3 6.84 5.93 3.36
CA GLU A 3 6.10 5.98 4.64
C GLU A 3 6.49 7.22 5.42
N LEU A 4 5.87 7.54 6.56
CA LEU A 4 6.41 8.57 7.45
C LEU A 4 7.48 7.95 8.37
N ASP A 5 8.54 8.70 8.67
CA ASP A 5 9.56 8.31 9.64
C ASP A 5 9.07 8.59 11.07
N SER A 6 9.86 8.18 12.07
CA SER A 6 9.54 8.40 13.49
C SER A 6 9.43 9.88 13.91
N ASN A 7 9.77 10.82 13.01
CA ASN A 7 9.67 12.26 13.23
C ASN A 7 8.49 12.87 12.44
N GLY A 8 7.65 12.05 11.80
CA GLY A 8 6.54 12.52 10.97
C GLY A 8 6.98 13.14 9.64
N LYS A 9 8.23 12.93 9.20
CA LYS A 9 8.69 13.33 7.86
C LYS A 9 8.47 12.18 6.88
N THR A 10 8.29 12.49 5.60
CA THR A 10 8.24 11.45 4.57
C THR A 10 9.56 10.68 4.53
N ALA A 11 9.53 9.42 4.94
CA ALA A 11 10.60 8.45 4.75
C ALA A 11 10.95 8.36 3.26
N ASP A 12 12.25 8.27 3.02
CA ASP A 12 12.82 8.24 1.69
C ASP A 12 12.32 7.02 0.90
N ALA A 13 12.08 7.24 -0.40
CA ALA A 13 11.73 6.17 -1.30
C ALA A 13 12.93 5.21 -1.47
N VAL A 14 12.62 3.92 -1.44
CA VAL A 14 13.57 2.86 -1.81
C VAL A 14 13.44 2.50 -3.28
N TYR A 15 14.56 2.08 -3.90
CA TYR A 15 14.64 1.80 -5.33
C TYR A 15 15.24 0.41 -5.61
N GLY A 16 14.66 -0.30 -6.57
CA GLY A 16 15.10 -1.62 -7.00
C GLY A 16 14.60 -2.76 -6.11
N GLN A 17 14.55 -3.97 -6.67
CA GLN A 17 13.94 -5.14 -6.04
C GLN A 17 14.61 -5.51 -4.71
N LYS A 18 15.94 -5.46 -4.63
CA LYS A 18 16.69 -5.83 -3.42
C LYS A 18 16.31 -4.94 -2.23
N GLU A 19 16.31 -3.64 -2.44
CA GLU A 19 16.02 -2.67 -1.38
C GLU A 19 14.52 -2.65 -1.04
N THR A 20 13.66 -2.81 -2.05
CA THR A 20 12.21 -2.99 -1.86
C THR A 20 11.92 -4.22 -1.00
N HIS A 21 12.57 -5.35 -1.29
CA HIS A 21 12.44 -6.58 -0.52
C HIS A 21 12.88 -6.37 0.94
N ARG A 22 14.04 -5.73 1.15
CA ARG A 22 14.53 -5.39 2.49
C ARG A 22 13.54 -4.53 3.26
N LYS A 23 12.98 -3.50 2.62
CA LYS A 23 11.99 -2.60 3.23
C LYS A 23 10.70 -3.35 3.56
N VAL A 24 10.17 -4.19 2.68
CA VAL A 24 8.98 -5.02 2.93
C VAL A 24 9.21 -5.95 4.13
N MET A 25 10.36 -6.62 4.20
CA MET A 25 10.69 -7.51 5.32
C MET A 25 10.81 -6.74 6.65
N SER A 26 11.29 -5.49 6.62
CA SER A 26 11.40 -4.66 7.84
C SER A 26 10.06 -4.21 8.44
N GLN A 27 8.96 -4.31 7.68
CA GLN A 27 7.62 -3.96 8.18
C GLN A 27 6.99 -5.04 9.07
N ASN A 28 7.58 -6.25 9.12
CA ASN A 28 7.09 -7.37 9.93
C ASN A 28 5.60 -7.66 9.72
N PHE A 29 5.14 -7.67 8.46
CA PHE A 29 3.76 -8.05 8.17
C PHE A 29 3.49 -9.49 8.64
N THR A 30 2.57 -9.63 9.59
CA THR A 30 2.19 -10.89 10.22
C THR A 30 0.67 -10.85 10.41
N ASN A 31 -0.04 -11.90 9.96
CA ASN A 31 -1.51 -11.93 9.90
C ASN A 31 -2.12 -10.63 9.36
N CYS A 32 -1.54 -10.13 8.26
CA CYS A 32 -1.94 -8.86 7.69
C CYS A 32 -3.23 -9.03 6.88
N HIS A 33 -4.30 -8.35 7.31
CA HIS A 33 -5.61 -8.38 6.67
C HIS A 33 -5.89 -7.01 6.05
N THR A 34 -6.52 -6.99 4.87
CA THR A 34 -6.83 -5.75 4.17
C THR A 34 -8.29 -5.78 3.73
N LYS A 35 -9.02 -4.68 3.99
CA LYS A 35 -10.35 -4.44 3.44
C LYS A 35 -10.27 -3.33 2.41
N ILE A 36 -10.41 -3.68 1.13
CA ILE A 36 -10.38 -2.72 0.04
C ILE A 36 -11.73 -2.01 -0.03
N GLY A 37 -11.73 -0.69 0.11
CA GLY A 37 -12.94 0.13 0.03
C GLY A 37 -13.16 0.70 -1.37
N HIS A 38 -12.10 1.23 -1.99
CA HIS A 38 -12.20 1.87 -3.30
C HIS A 38 -10.95 1.63 -4.14
N VAL A 39 -11.16 1.45 -5.45
CA VAL A 39 -10.08 1.31 -6.44
C VAL A 39 -10.43 2.16 -7.64
N ASN A 40 -9.51 3.05 -8.01
CA ASN A 40 -9.53 3.76 -9.28
C ASN A 40 -8.35 3.29 -10.13
N ALA A 41 -8.56 3.21 -11.44
CA ALA A 41 -7.52 2.93 -12.41
C ALA A 41 -7.69 3.87 -13.60
N HIS A 42 -6.58 4.47 -14.04
CA HIS A 42 -6.56 5.37 -15.18
C HIS A 42 -5.33 5.11 -16.03
N ALA A 43 -5.51 5.04 -17.35
CA ALA A 43 -4.39 5.04 -18.29
C ALA A 43 -3.65 6.38 -18.21
N THR A 44 -2.33 6.32 -18.31
CA THR A 44 -1.44 7.49 -18.32
C THR A 44 -0.70 7.57 -19.65
N LEU A 45 0.21 8.55 -19.77
CA LEU A 45 1.13 8.64 -20.90
C LEU A 45 1.97 7.34 -20.98
N ASN A 46 2.38 6.95 -22.19
CA ASN A 46 3.21 5.77 -22.48
C ASN A 46 2.56 4.39 -22.21
N ASP A 47 1.23 4.30 -22.29
CA ASP A 47 0.47 3.05 -22.06
C ASP A 47 0.61 2.47 -20.64
N ASP A 48 1.17 3.25 -19.71
CA ASP A 48 1.21 2.95 -18.29
C ASP A 48 -0.17 3.13 -17.66
N VAL A 49 -0.38 2.54 -16.49
CA VAL A 49 -1.64 2.64 -15.74
C VAL A 49 -1.37 3.07 -14.31
N VAL A 50 -2.02 4.15 -13.87
CA VAL A 50 -2.02 4.55 -12.46
C VAL A 50 -3.21 3.93 -11.75
N PHE A 51 -2.95 3.30 -10.60
CA PHE A 51 -3.97 2.80 -9.68
C PHE A 51 -3.94 3.62 -8.41
N GLN A 52 -5.11 3.97 -7.89
CA GLN A 52 -5.27 4.47 -6.53
C GLN A 52 -6.19 3.53 -5.78
N VAL A 53 -5.72 3.06 -4.62
CA VAL A 53 -6.41 2.12 -3.76
C VAL A 53 -6.58 2.77 -2.39
N MET A 54 -7.80 2.73 -1.88
CA MET A 54 -8.13 3.14 -0.52
C MET A 54 -8.76 1.97 0.22
N GLY A 55 -8.43 1.82 1.50
CA GLY A 55 -8.97 0.75 2.31
C GLY A 55 -8.52 0.82 3.76
N LEU A 56 -8.78 -0.27 4.47
CA LEU A 56 -8.29 -0.52 5.82
C LEU A 56 -7.23 -1.62 5.78
N LEU A 57 -6.18 -1.44 6.56
CA LEU A 57 -5.11 -2.41 6.77
C LEU A 57 -5.04 -2.75 8.26
N PHE A 58 -4.95 -4.03 8.55
CA PHE A 58 -4.79 -4.61 9.87
C PHE A 58 -3.54 -5.48 9.84
N ASN A 59 -2.69 -5.37 10.86
CA ASN A 59 -1.46 -6.15 10.95
C ASN A 59 -1.29 -6.63 12.39
N ASP A 60 -1.40 -7.95 12.60
CA ASP A 60 -1.61 -8.58 13.91
C ASP A 60 -2.75 -7.90 14.72
N ASN A 61 -2.86 -8.18 16.03
CA ASN A 61 -3.89 -7.66 16.96
C ASN A 61 -3.82 -6.13 17.19
N CYS A 62 -3.34 -5.36 16.22
CA CYS A 62 -3.37 -3.90 16.23
C CYS A 62 -4.74 -3.38 15.74
N ALA A 63 -4.99 -2.08 15.93
CA ALA A 63 -6.17 -1.43 15.37
C ALA A 63 -6.17 -1.49 13.82
N LEU A 64 -7.33 -1.20 13.21
CA LEU A 64 -7.46 -0.99 11.77
C LEU A 64 -6.97 0.41 11.39
N TRP A 65 -6.15 0.51 10.35
CA TRP A 65 -5.60 1.77 9.84
C TRP A 65 -6.09 2.01 8.42
N ARG A 66 -6.62 3.21 8.17
CA ARG A 66 -6.98 3.67 6.84
C ARG A 66 -5.71 3.92 6.05
N PHE A 67 -5.68 3.46 4.80
CA PHE A 67 -4.56 3.70 3.90
C PHE A 67 -5.02 4.27 2.56
N MET A 68 -4.10 4.99 1.94
CA MET A 68 -4.12 5.30 0.51
C MET A 68 -2.84 4.75 -0.12
N ARG A 69 -2.98 3.95 -1.17
CA ARG A 69 -1.87 3.41 -1.96
C ARG A 69 -2.02 3.80 -3.41
N MET A 70 -0.93 4.24 -4.02
CA MET A 70 -0.87 4.56 -5.44
C MET A 70 0.19 3.69 -6.10
N PHE A 71 -0.20 3.06 -7.22
CA PHE A 71 0.71 2.31 -8.08
C PHE A 71 0.81 2.97 -9.43
N VAL A 72 2.01 2.93 -10.02
CA VAL A 72 2.18 3.12 -11.46
C VAL A 72 2.61 1.77 -12.01
N LEU A 73 1.80 1.18 -12.90
CA LEU A 73 2.15 -0.03 -13.63
C LEU A 73 2.70 0.35 -14.99
N ALA A 74 3.85 -0.20 -15.33
CA ALA A 74 4.48 0.00 -16.63
C ALA A 74 4.62 -1.31 -17.39
N LEU A 75 4.54 -1.24 -18.72
CA LEU A 75 4.74 -2.38 -19.60
C LEU A 75 6.21 -2.81 -19.63
N GLU A 76 6.45 -4.11 -19.59
CA GLU A 76 7.77 -4.67 -19.80
C GLU A 76 8.14 -4.58 -21.29
N SER A 77 9.29 -3.99 -21.60
CA SER A 77 9.75 -3.75 -22.98
C SER A 77 10.08 -5.01 -23.77
N SER A 78 9.97 -6.19 -23.16
CA SER A 78 10.25 -7.51 -23.75
C SER A 78 9.12 -8.08 -24.62
N GLY A 79 8.09 -7.30 -24.93
CA GLY A 79 7.04 -7.65 -25.91
C GLY A 79 6.01 -8.67 -25.40
N SER A 80 6.00 -8.94 -24.09
CA SER A 80 4.93 -9.68 -23.44
C SER A 80 3.96 -8.70 -22.77
N ASN A 81 2.68 -9.07 -22.61
CA ASN A 81 1.69 -8.28 -21.83
C ASN A 81 1.99 -8.31 -20.31
N LYS A 82 3.28 -8.34 -19.95
CA LYS A 82 3.75 -8.29 -18.58
C LYS A 82 3.84 -6.83 -18.18
N VAL A 83 3.32 -6.56 -16.99
CA VAL A 83 3.44 -5.26 -16.33
C VAL A 83 4.23 -5.43 -15.05
N TYR A 84 4.94 -4.39 -14.66
CA TYR A 84 5.63 -4.31 -13.38
C TYR A 84 5.24 -3.04 -12.65
N VAL A 85 5.38 -3.05 -11.33
CA VAL A 85 5.14 -1.88 -10.49
C VAL A 85 6.33 -0.94 -10.62
N HIS A 86 6.16 0.15 -11.37
CA HIS A 86 7.17 1.19 -11.53
C HIS A 86 7.26 2.08 -10.28
N ASN A 87 6.11 2.46 -9.72
CA ASN A 87 6.03 3.17 -8.45
C ASN A 87 5.05 2.50 -7.50
N ASP A 88 5.38 2.51 -6.22
CA ASP A 88 4.53 2.06 -5.12
C ASP A 88 4.64 3.06 -3.95
N ILE A 89 3.58 3.85 -3.79
CA ILE A 89 3.47 4.90 -2.78
C ILE A 89 2.35 4.50 -1.84
N PHE A 90 2.66 4.30 -0.56
CA PHE A 90 1.71 3.85 0.46
C PHE A 90 1.73 4.81 1.63
N ARG A 91 0.58 5.28 2.08
CA ARG A 91 0.45 6.15 3.25
C ARG A 91 -0.71 5.69 4.12
N TYR A 92 -0.50 5.65 5.43
CA TYR A 92 -1.62 5.63 6.35
C TYR A 92 -2.27 7.01 6.40
N GLN A 93 -3.58 7.06 6.24
CA GLN A 93 -4.34 8.30 6.34
C GLN A 93 -4.37 8.79 7.80
N ASP A 94 -4.43 7.88 8.77
CA ASP A 94 -4.49 8.23 10.20
C ASP A 94 -3.22 8.95 10.68
N GLU A 95 -2.05 8.68 10.08
CA GLU A 95 -0.82 9.43 10.35
C GLU A 95 -0.86 10.87 9.80
N VAL A 96 -1.61 11.09 8.72
CA VAL A 96 -1.68 12.39 8.02
C VAL A 96 -2.80 13.26 8.58
N PHE A 97 -3.97 12.67 8.85
CA PHE A 97 -5.19 13.38 9.21
C PHE A 97 -5.58 13.23 10.69
N GLY A 98 -4.95 12.32 11.43
CA GLY A 98 -5.25 12.05 12.84
C GLY A 98 -6.53 11.22 13.06
N GLY A 99 -6.52 10.43 14.14
CA GLY A 99 -7.67 9.62 14.61
C GLY A 99 -7.61 8.17 14.13
N PHE A 100 -7.59 7.22 15.05
CA PHE A 100 -7.68 5.78 14.75
C PHE A 100 -9.14 5.36 14.59
N VAL A 101 -9.40 4.41 13.70
CA VAL A 101 -10.72 3.78 13.62
C VAL A 101 -10.75 2.61 14.59
N THR A 102 -11.50 2.75 15.69
CA THR A 102 -11.89 1.60 16.51
C THR A 102 -13.16 1.00 15.89
N GLU A 103 -13.03 0.36 14.73
CA GLU A 103 -14.08 -0.55 14.30
C GLU A 103 -13.97 -1.79 15.19
N GLU A 104 -15.03 -2.09 15.95
CA GLU A 104 -15.19 -3.37 16.62
C GLU A 104 -15.10 -4.44 15.53
N VAL A 105 -14.04 -5.25 15.59
CA VAL A 105 -13.86 -6.35 14.65
C VAL A 105 -14.90 -7.40 15.00
N ASP A 106 -16.00 -7.46 14.26
CA ASP A 106 -16.91 -8.61 14.31
C ASP A 106 -16.08 -9.86 13.99
N GLU A 107 -15.99 -10.78 14.95
CA GLU A 107 -15.31 -12.06 14.77
C GLU A 107 -15.90 -12.77 13.55
N PRO A 108 -15.08 -13.36 12.67
CA PRO A 108 -15.61 -14.13 11.55
C PRO A 108 -16.38 -15.33 12.12
N GLU A 109 -17.69 -15.39 11.87
CA GLU A 109 -18.49 -16.59 12.15
C GLU A 109 -17.85 -17.79 11.42
N GLU A 110 -17.31 -18.74 12.19
CA GLU A 110 -16.92 -20.04 11.67
C GLU A 110 -18.16 -20.69 11.04
N ARG A 111 -18.08 -20.98 9.73
CA ARG A 111 -19.08 -21.76 9.02
C ARG A 111 -18.45 -22.93 8.27
#